data_AF-A0A7J3VFS3-F1
#
_entry.id   AF-A0A7J3VFS3-F1
#
_cell.length_a   1.000
_cell.length_b   1.000
_cell.length_c   1.000
_cell.angle_alpha   90.00
_cell.angle_beta   90.00
_cell.angle_gamma   90.00
#
_symmetry.space_group_name_H-M   'P 1'
#
loop_
_entity.id
_entity.type
_entity.pdbx_description
1 polymer ?
#
loop_
_entity_poly.entity_id
_entity_poly.type
_entity_poly.pdbx_seq_one_letter_code
_entity_poly.pdbx_strand_id
1 'polypeptide(L)' 'METKKVEGSNTKHKVFLYTISTCGWCKKTKQLLKDKEIAYEYIDLDTCSKEEQKKAIEILKEKKNPSCFPSNRRKR' A
#
# COMPACT_ATOMS: atom_id res chain seq x y z
N MET A 1 -10.27 -5.48 -7.92
CA MET A 1 -9.46 -5.10 -6.76
C MET A 1 -10.22 -5.44 -5.49
N GLU A 2 -9.75 -6.40 -4.69
CA GLU A 2 -10.35 -6.66 -3.38
C GLU A 2 -9.75 -5.67 -2.37
N THR A 3 -10.56 -4.70 -1.92
CA THR A 3 -10.15 -3.68 -0.95
C THR A 3 -10.45 -4.16 0.46
N LYS A 4 -9.43 -4.20 1.32
CA LYS A 4 -9.60 -4.49 2.74
C LYS A 4 -9.58 -3.19 3.52
N LYS A 5 -10.67 -2.91 4.21
CA LYS A 5 -10.83 -1.73 5.07
C LYS A 5 -10.58 -2.12 6.52
N VAL A 6 -9.75 -1.33 7.20
CA VAL A 6 -9.56 -1.41 8.65
C VAL A 6 -10.18 -0.16 9.26
N GLU A 7 -11.17 -0.37 10.12
CA GLU A 7 -11.82 0.70 10.86
C GLU A 7 -10.89 1.17 11.99
N GLY A 8 -10.83 2.49 12.21
CA GLY A 8 -9.99 3.10 13.22
C GLY A 8 -10.64 4.38 13.75
N SER A 9 -10.34 4.71 15.01
CA SER A 9 -10.85 5.85 15.77
C SER A 9 -10.53 7.22 15.11
N ASN A 10 -9.47 7.31 14.30
CA ASN A 10 -9.09 8.51 13.57
C ASN A 10 -9.44 8.43 12.07
N THR A 11 -10.59 8.99 11.69
CA THR A 11 -11.09 9.10 10.30
C THR A 11 -10.81 10.44 9.63
N LYS A 12 -10.09 11.35 10.28
CA LYS A 12 -9.78 12.69 9.73
C LYS A 12 -8.98 12.65 8.43
N HIS A 13 -8.21 11.59 8.18
CA HIS A 13 -7.41 11.42 6.97
C HIS A 13 -7.72 10.08 6.31
N LYS A 14 -8.12 10.11 5.03
CA LYS A 14 -8.35 8.90 4.24
C LYS A 14 -7.01 8.36 3.74
N VAL A 15 -6.52 7.30 4.37
CA VAL A 15 -5.24 6.67 4.00
C VAL A 15 -5.50 5.43 3.14
N PHE A 16 -4.87 5.37 1.98
CA PHE A 16 -4.97 4.25 1.05
C PHE A 16 -3.59 3.65 0.76
N LEU A 17 -3.45 2.34 0.94
CA LEU A 17 -2.17 1.63 0.80
C LEU A 17 -2.23 0.55 -0.29
N TYR A 18 -1.23 0.58 -1.17
CA TYR A 18 -0.92 -0.56 -2.03
C TYR A 18 0.14 -1.42 -1.34
N THR A 19 -0.19 -2.68 -1.10
CA THR A 19 0.67 -3.60 -0.36
C THR A 19 0.98 -4.84 -1.18
N ILE A 20 2.14 -5.43 -0.93
CA ILE A 20 2.54 -6.73 -1.50
C ILE A 20 2.87 -7.62 -0.32
N SER A 21 2.32 -8.84 -0.31
CA SER A 21 2.41 -9.76 0.84
C SER A 21 3.86 -10.14 1.20
N THR A 22 4.76 -10.10 0.22
CA THR A 22 6.21 -10.35 0.38
C THR A 22 7.00 -9.15 0.92
N CYS A 23 6.38 -7.97 1.04
CA CYS A 23 7.07 -6.77 1.49
C CYS A 23 7.04 -6.62 3.03
N GLY A 24 8.20 -6.71 3.67
CA GLY A 24 8.34 -6.49 5.11
C GLY A 24 7.93 -5.08 5.57
N TRP A 25 8.14 -4.06 4.71
CA TRP A 25 7.72 -2.69 4.99
C TRP A 25 6.20 -2.54 5.03
N CYS A 26 5.47 -3.22 4.14
CA CYS A 26 4.01 -3.20 4.15
C CYS A 26 3.43 -3.70 5.48
N LYS A 27 4.02 -4.74 6.07
CA LYS A 27 3.61 -5.26 7.39
C LYS A 27 3.85 -4.23 8.50
N LYS A 28 5.02 -3.58 8.51
CA LYS A 28 5.36 -2.52 9.48
C LYS A 28 4.42 -1.33 9.36
N THR A 29 4.11 -0.89 8.14
CA THR A 29 3.19 0.24 7.93
C THR A 29 1.78 -0.09 8.40
N LYS A 30 1.26 -1.30 8.10
CA LYS A 30 -0.05 -1.76 8.62
C LYS A 30 -0.09 -1.78 10.16
N GLN A 31 0.99 -2.21 10.81
CA GLN A 31 1.11 -2.15 12.28
C GLN A 31 1.12 -0.71 12.80
N LEU A 32 1.90 0.19 12.20
CA LEU A 32 1.98 1.58 12.62
C LEU A 32 0.63 2.31 12.49
N LEU A 33 -0.12 2.05 11.41
CA LEU A 33 -1.45 2.62 11.22
C LEU A 33 -2.45 2.08 12.24
N LYS A 34 -2.34 0.79 12.58
CA LYS A 34 -3.18 0.15 13.60
C LYS A 34 -2.87 0.67 15.00
N ASP A 35 -1.59 0.85 15.34
CA ASP A 35 -1.13 1.41 16.62
C ASP A 35 -1.64 2.83 16.84
N LYS A 36 -1.70 3.63 15.77
CA LYS A 36 -2.27 4.99 15.80
C LYS A 36 -3.80 5.05 15.69
N GLU A 37 -4.46 3.88 15.61
CA GLU A 37 -5.91 3.75 15.42
C GLU A 37 -6.45 4.56 14.22
N ILE A 38 -5.68 4.67 13.14
CA ILE A 38 -6.09 5.42 11.94
C ILE A 38 -6.93 4.49 11.07
N ALA A 39 -8.05 5.00 10.54
CA ALA A 39 -8.81 4.25 9.54
C ALA A 39 -8.06 4.23 8.21
N TYR A 40 -7.76 3.06 7.68
CA TYR A 40 -7.06 2.92 6.41
C TYR A 40 -7.61 1.78 5.56
N GLU A 41 -7.45 1.94 4.26
CA GLU A 41 -7.81 0.96 3.25
C GLU A 41 -6.53 0.43 2.62
N TYR A 42 -6.45 -0.88 2.39
CA TYR A 42 -5.33 -1.47 1.68
C TYR A 42 -5.78 -2.46 0.61
N ILE A 43 -5.00 -2.52 -0.46
CA ILE A 43 -5.10 -3.55 -1.50
C ILE A 43 -3.84 -4.41 -1.42
N ASP A 44 -4.01 -5.73 -1.42
CA ASP A 44 -2.91 -6.65 -1.68
C ASP A 44 -2.82 -6.86 -3.20
N LEU A 45 -1.72 -6.40 -3.80
CA LEU A 45 -1.45 -6.54 -5.22
C LEU A 45 -1.16 -7.99 -5.63
N ASP A 46 -0.87 -8.86 -4.66
CA ASP A 46 -0.58 -10.28 -4.84
C ASP A 46 -1.77 -11.06 -5.40
N THR A 47 -2.98 -10.71 -4.97
CA THR A 47 -4.24 -11.29 -5.45
C THR A 47 -4.84 -10.54 -6.65
N CYS A 48 -4.21 -9.44 -7.08
CA CYS A 48 -4.69 -8.63 -8.20
C CYS A 48 -4.10 -9.10 -9.53
N SER A 49 -4.90 -9.04 -10.60
CA SER A 49 -4.47 -9.33 -11.97
C SER A 49 -3.33 -8.39 -12.42
N LYS A 50 -2.50 -8.85 -13.36
CA LYS A 50 -1.37 -8.08 -13.92
C LYS A 50 -1.77 -6.69 -14.44
N GLU A 51 -2.99 -6.55 -14.96
CA GLU A 51 -3.53 -5.27 -15.44
C GLU A 51 -3.80 -4.28 -14.29
N GLU A 52 -4.32 -4.77 -13.17
CA GLU A 52 -4.59 -3.97 -11.98
C GLU A 52 -3.27 -3.53 -11.30
N GLN A 53 -2.27 -4.41 -11.30
CA GLN A 53 -0.92 -4.06 -10.87
C GLN A 53 -0.31 -2.96 -11.73
N LYS A 54 -0.46 -3.03 -13.07
CA LYS A 54 0.00 -1.97 -13.97
C LYS A 54 -0.68 -0.64 -13.68
N LYS A 55 -2.01 -0.64 -13.49
CA LYS A 55 -2.76 0.57 -13.11
C LYS A 55 -2.26 1.16 -11.79
N ALA A 56 -2.02 0.32 -10.77
CA ALA A 56 -1.48 0.78 -9.50
C ALA A 56 -0.08 1.42 -9.65
N ILE A 57 0.78 0.83 -10.50
CA ILE A 57 2.11 1.38 -10.82
C ILE A 57 1.99 2.70 -11.59
N GLU A 58 1.04 2.84 -12.52
CA GLU A 58 0.78 4.08 -13.23
C GLU A 58 0.30 5.19 -12.29
N ILE A 59 -0.65 4.89 -11.39
CA ILE A 59 -1.12 5.84 -10.36
C ILE A 59 0.05 6.27 -9.47
N LEU A 60 0.94 5.35 -9.08
CA LEU A 60 2.13 5.67 -8.30
C LEU A 60 3.13 6.54 -9.06
N LYS A 61 3.32 6.29 -10.36
CA LYS A 61 4.19 7.11 -11.23
C LYS A 61 3.62 8.52 -11.41
N GLU A 62 2.32 8.63 -11.64
CA GLU A 62 1.62 9.90 -11.83
C GLU A 62 1.71 10.78 -10.58
N LYS A 63 1.62 10.17 -9.39
CA LYS A 63 1.66 10.89 -8.11
C LYS A 63 3.02 11.51 -7.75
N LYS A 64 4.08 11.32 -8.56
CA LYS A 64 5.40 12.00 -8.46
C LYS A 64 6.00 12.12 -7.04
N ASN A 65 5.73 11.17 -6.14
CA ASN A 65 6.44 11.05 -4.87
C ASN A 65 7.60 10.05 -5.03
N PRO A 66 8.75 10.23 -4.35
CA PRO A 66 9.84 9.26 -4.41
C PRO A 66 9.29 7.91 -3.98
N SER A 67 9.18 7.00 -4.94
CA SER A 67 8.57 5.70 -4.78
C SER A 67 9.47 4.86 -3.87
N CYS A 68 9.17 4.86 -2.57
CA CYS A 68 9.63 3.84 -1.64
C CYS A 68 8.85 2.53 -1.90
N PHE A 69 8.80 2.12 -3.17
CA PHE A 69 8.64 0.72 -3.48
C PHE A 69 10.00 0.10 -3.20
N PRO A 70 10.10 -1.07 -2.53
CA PRO A 70 11.32 -1.85 -2.55
C PRO A 70 11.49 -2.36 -3.99
N SER A 71 11.96 -1.48 -4.87
CA SER A 71 12.67 -1.92 -6.04
C SER A 71 13.87 -2.63 -5.46
N ASN A 72 13.81 -3.97 -5.45
CA ASN A 72 14.99 -4.81 -5.35
C ASN A 72 15.84 -4.59 -6.63
N ARG A 73 16.20 -3.34 -6.95
CA ARG A 73 17.47 -3.07 -7.59
C ARG A 73 18.50 -3.28 -6.50
N ARG A 74 18.87 -4.55 -6.30
CA ARG A 74 20.27 -4.87 -6.04
C ARG A 74 21.04 -4.20 -7.18
N LYS A 75 21.51 -2.97 -6.95
CA LYS A 75 22.65 -2.43 -7.69
C LYS A 75 23.78 -3.38 -7.33
N ARG A 76 24.01 -4.36 -8.19
CA ARG A 76 25.33 -4.93 -8.34
C ARG A 76 26.12 -3.98 -9.23
#